data_AF-A0A7C2UE24-F1
#
_entry.id   AF-A0A7C2UE24-F1
#
_cell.length_a   1.000
_cell.length_b   1.000
_cell.length_c   1.000
_cell.angle_alpha   90.00
_cell.angle_beta   90.00
_cell.angle_gamma   90.00
#
_symmetry.space_group_name_H-M   'P 1'
#
loop_
_entity.id
_entity.type
_entity.pdbx_description
1 polymer ?
#
loop_
_entity_poly.entity_id
_entity_poly.type
_entity_poly.pdbx_seq_one_letter_code
_entity_poly.pdbx_strand_id
1 'polypeptide(L)'
;MNTSKQVNVMIGLLFLLVITFGLYFVWDQNVRAERAEDRQAEENAIRGGKLFALNCRICHGDQGLGSQENPNLPGAALNLENYRTIDPGQLRTLHQRLFETIRCGRVGTLMPTWGEDQGGTLTTPRWSNWWP
;
A
#
# COMPACT_ATOMS: atom_id res chain seq x y z
N MET A 1 43.41 9.87 -42.26
CA MET A 1 42.31 9.90 -41.27
C MET A 1 42.77 10.75 -40.08
N ASN A 2 42.04 11.79 -39.69
CA ASN A 2 42.48 12.73 -38.65
C ASN A 2 41.99 12.21 -37.28
N THR A 3 42.87 11.53 -36.55
CA THR A 3 42.55 10.83 -35.29
C THR A 3 41.91 11.74 -34.25
N SER A 4 42.32 13.00 -34.18
CA SER A 4 41.70 13.99 -33.29
C SER A 4 40.23 14.26 -33.60
N LYS A 5 39.83 14.22 -34.89
CA LYS A 5 38.42 14.37 -35.28
C LYS A 5 37.59 13.16 -34.89
N GLN A 6 38.14 11.94 -35.04
CA GLN A 6 37.45 10.71 -34.61
C GLN A 6 37.30 10.62 -33.09
N VAL A 7 38.33 11.02 -32.33
CA VAL A 7 38.29 11.01 -30.86
C VAL A 7 37.23 12.00 -30.34
N ASN A 8 37.16 13.23 -30.87
CA ASN A 8 36.14 14.20 -30.45
C ASN A 8 34.71 13.76 -30.77
N VAL A 9 34.50 13.08 -31.91
CA VAL A 9 33.19 12.51 -32.25
C VAL A 9 32.80 11.40 -31.27
N MET A 10 33.73 10.50 -30.92
CA MET A 10 33.45 9.41 -29.99
C MET A 10 33.14 9.93 -28.57
N ILE A 11 33.89 10.94 -28.12
CA ILE A 11 33.63 11.62 -26.85
C ILE A 11 32.25 12.32 -26.86
N GLY A 12 31.91 13.02 -27.94
CA GLY A 12 30.60 13.67 -28.09
C GLY A 12 29.43 12.67 -28.05
N LEU A 13 29.58 11.51 -28.70
CA LEU A 13 28.57 10.45 -28.66
C LEU A 13 28.42 9.83 -27.26
N LEU A 14 29.53 9.66 -26.53
CA LEU A 14 29.50 9.20 -25.14
C LEU A 14 28.77 10.18 -24.22
N PHE A 15 29.06 11.48 -24.34
CA PHE A 15 28.36 12.50 -23.56
C PHE A 15 26.87 12.56 -23.89
N LEU A 16 26.50 12.47 -25.17
CA LEU A 16 25.09 12.40 -25.58
C LEU A 16 24.38 11.20 -24.95
N LEU A 17 24.99 10.01 -25.00
CA LEU A 17 24.44 8.80 -24.40
C LEU A 17 24.23 8.98 -22.89
N VAL A 18 25.25 9.47 -22.17
CA VAL A 18 25.16 9.69 -20.72
C VAL A 18 24.09 10.72 -20.37
N ILE A 19 23.97 11.81 -21.14
CA ILE A 19 22.95 12.83 -20.93
C ILE A 19 21.54 12.26 -21.17
N THR A 20 21.33 11.53 -22.28
CA THR A 20 20.04 10.91 -22.58
C THR A 20 19.66 9.89 -21.51
N PHE A 21 20.59 9.06 -21.06
CA PHE A 21 20.34 8.08 -20.00
C PHE A 21 20.07 8.76 -18.66
N GLY A 22 20.85 9.78 -18.29
CA GLY A 22 20.62 10.56 -17.06
C GLY A 22 19.25 11.24 -17.05
N LEU A 23 18.85 11.88 -18.15
CA LEU A 23 17.52 12.49 -18.29
C LEU A 23 16.41 11.44 -18.26
N TYR A 24 16.62 10.28 -18.88
CA TYR A 24 15.67 9.16 -18.83
C TYR A 24 15.50 8.64 -17.40
N PHE A 25 16.58 8.49 -16.62
CA PHE A 25 16.49 8.04 -15.23
C PHE A 25 15.72 9.03 -14.35
N VAL A 26 15.98 10.33 -14.48
CA VAL A 26 15.23 11.37 -13.74
C VAL A 26 13.74 11.34 -14.10
N TRP A 27 13.42 11.15 -15.39
CA TRP A 27 12.05 11.05 -15.86
C TRP A 27 11.36 9.74 -15.41
N ASP A 28 12.04 8.60 -15.51
CA ASP A 28 11.55 7.28 -15.08
C ASP A 28 11.25 7.28 -13.58
N GLN A 29 12.17 7.77 -12.74
CA GLN A 29 11.97 7.80 -11.30
C GLN A 29 10.76 8.64 -10.91
N ASN A 30 10.62 9.86 -11.42
CA ASN A 30 9.55 10.74 -10.95
C ASN A 30 8.19 10.29 -11.50
N VAL A 31 8.11 10.00 -12.79
CA VAL A 31 6.82 9.87 -13.48
C VAL A 31 6.30 8.42 -13.48
N ARG A 32 7.19 7.43 -13.61
CA ARG A 32 6.76 6.02 -13.59
C ARG A 32 6.54 5.53 -12.17
N ALA A 33 7.33 5.99 -11.19
CA ALA A 33 7.15 5.58 -9.80
C ALA A 33 5.83 6.12 -9.23
N GLU A 34 5.53 7.41 -9.40
CA GLU A 34 4.26 8.01 -8.95
C GLU A 34 3.05 7.25 -9.54
N ARG A 35 3.03 7.05 -10.86
CA ARG A 35 1.94 6.27 -11.49
C ARG A 35 1.90 4.81 -11.06
N ALA A 36 3.03 4.23 -10.64
CA ALA A 36 3.05 2.87 -10.12
C ALA A 36 2.47 2.81 -8.70
N GLU A 37 2.78 3.80 -7.86
CA GLU A 37 2.20 3.94 -6.52
C GLU A 37 0.68 4.13 -6.59
N ASP A 38 0.20 5.03 -7.47
CA ASP A 38 -1.25 5.26 -7.66
C ASP A 38 -1.98 3.98 -8.09
N ARG A 39 -1.43 3.25 -9.07
CA ARG A 39 -2.00 1.97 -9.52
C ARG A 39 -2.02 0.93 -8.40
N GLN A 40 -0.94 0.83 -7.63
CA GLN A 40 -0.88 -0.09 -6.49
C GLN A 40 -1.90 0.28 -5.41
N ALA A 41 -2.07 1.57 -5.12
CA ALA A 41 -3.06 2.05 -4.15
C ALA A 41 -4.49 1.68 -4.60
N GLU A 42 -4.81 1.90 -5.88
CA GLU A 42 -6.10 1.54 -6.46
C GLU A 42 -6.35 0.02 -6.43
N GLU A 43 -5.39 -0.78 -6.88
CA GLU A 43 -5.48 -2.24 -6.85
C GLU A 43 -5.66 -2.79 -5.43
N ASN A 44 -4.90 -2.23 -4.47
CA ASN A 44 -5.01 -2.59 -3.05
C ASN A 44 -6.37 -2.20 -2.47
N ALA A 45 -6.91 -1.03 -2.82
CA ALA A 45 -8.24 -0.60 -2.40
C ALA A 45 -9.34 -1.52 -2.95
N ILE A 46 -9.27 -1.90 -4.23
CA ILE A 46 -10.23 -2.82 -4.86
C ILE A 46 -10.16 -4.21 -4.21
N ARG A 47 -8.95 -4.74 -4.02
CA ARG A 47 -8.74 -6.04 -3.38
C ARG A 47 -9.21 -6.03 -1.92
N GLY A 48 -8.83 -5.00 -1.17
CA GLY A 48 -9.24 -4.80 0.22
C GLY A 48 -10.76 -4.69 0.37
N GLY A 49 -11.42 -3.94 -0.51
CA GLY A 49 -12.87 -3.81 -0.54
C GLY A 49 -13.59 -5.14 -0.78
N LYS A 50 -13.09 -5.98 -1.71
CA LYS A 50 -13.64 -7.34 -1.93
C LYS A 50 -13.47 -8.22 -0.69
N LEU A 51 -12.30 -8.19 -0.06
CA LEU A 51 -12.05 -8.96 1.17
C LEU A 51 -12.97 -8.50 2.31
N PHE A 52 -13.14 -7.19 2.47
CA PHE A 52 -14.03 -6.60 3.47
C PHE A 52 -15.48 -7.02 3.25
N ALA A 53 -15.97 -6.93 2.01
CA ALA A 53 -17.33 -7.32 1.65
C ALA A 53 -17.60 -8.82 1.87
N LEU A 54 -16.61 -9.68 1.67
CA LEU A 54 -16.78 -11.12 1.83
C LEU A 54 -16.68 -11.58 3.29
N ASN A 55 -15.85 -10.92 4.10
CA ASN A 55 -15.43 -11.47 5.40
C ASN A 55 -15.80 -10.57 6.60
N CYS A 56 -15.85 -9.25 6.41
CA CYS A 56 -15.84 -8.29 7.52
C CYS A 56 -17.19 -7.58 7.68
N ARG A 57 -17.87 -7.27 6.57
CA ARG A 57 -19.11 -6.47 6.58
C ARG A 57 -20.21 -7.06 7.47
N ILE A 58 -20.22 -8.38 7.65
CA ILE A 58 -21.27 -9.07 8.43
C ILE A 58 -21.29 -8.60 9.90
N CYS A 59 -20.14 -8.20 10.43
CA CYS A 59 -20.03 -7.64 11.77
C CYS A 59 -19.82 -6.13 11.76
N HIS A 60 -19.10 -5.60 10.77
CA HIS A 60 -18.68 -4.19 10.73
C HIS A 60 -19.57 -3.28 9.87
N GLY A 61 -20.60 -3.81 9.21
CA GLY A 61 -21.48 -3.06 8.32
C GLY A 61 -20.89 -2.84 6.93
N ASP A 62 -21.72 -2.40 6.00
CA ASP A 62 -21.34 -2.25 4.59
C ASP A 62 -20.42 -1.05 4.40
N GLN A 63 -20.59 -0.04 5.22
CA GLN A 63 -19.75 1.15 5.24
C GLN A 63 -18.65 1.09 6.29
N GLY A 64 -18.52 -0.03 7.02
CA GLY A 64 -17.57 -0.15 8.12
C GLY A 64 -17.93 0.69 9.34
N LEU A 65 -19.20 1.04 9.52
CA LEU A 65 -19.67 1.89 10.63
C LEU A 65 -20.18 1.08 11.84
N GLY A 66 -20.22 -0.25 11.73
CA GLY A 66 -20.58 -1.16 12.81
C GLY A 66 -21.93 -0.84 13.43
N SER A 67 -21.97 -0.78 14.76
CA SER A 67 -23.18 -0.45 15.52
C SER A 67 -23.78 0.93 15.19
N GLN A 68 -23.03 1.85 14.57
CA GLN A 68 -23.55 3.16 14.13
C GLN A 68 -24.38 3.06 12.86
N GLU A 69 -24.11 2.07 12.01
CA GLU A 69 -24.90 1.79 10.79
C GLU A 69 -26.11 0.92 11.12
N ASN A 70 -25.94 -0.08 11.98
CA ASN A 70 -27.05 -0.88 12.49
C ASN A 70 -26.74 -1.34 13.93
N PRO A 71 -27.55 -0.98 14.95
CA PRO A 71 -27.31 -1.33 16.35
C PRO A 71 -27.18 -2.83 16.64
N ASN A 72 -27.66 -3.70 15.76
CA ASN A 72 -27.57 -5.15 15.91
C ASN A 72 -26.21 -5.72 15.46
N LEU A 73 -25.36 -4.91 14.83
CA LEU A 73 -24.05 -5.34 14.38
C LEU A 73 -23.06 -5.35 15.56
N PRO A 74 -22.40 -6.49 15.84
CA PRO A 74 -21.50 -6.63 16.99
C PRO A 74 -20.11 -6.01 16.77
N GLY A 75 -19.79 -5.60 15.54
CA GLY A 75 -18.48 -5.05 15.18
C GLY A 75 -18.33 -3.58 15.55
N ALA A 76 -17.10 -3.21 15.91
CA ALA A 76 -16.73 -1.81 16.12
C ALA A 76 -16.76 -1.01 14.80
N ALA A 77 -17.00 0.30 14.90
CA ALA A 77 -16.89 1.20 13.76
C ALA A 77 -15.41 1.35 13.34
N LEU A 78 -15.15 1.10 12.06
CA LEU A 78 -13.83 1.16 11.42
C LEU A 78 -13.68 2.41 10.52
N ASN A 79 -14.76 2.89 9.93
CA ASN A 79 -14.76 4.01 9.00
C ASN A 79 -15.11 5.34 9.70
N LEU A 80 -14.28 5.71 10.68
CA LEU A 80 -14.46 6.92 11.48
C LEU A 80 -13.46 8.02 11.06
N GLU A 81 -13.87 9.28 11.21
CA GLU A 81 -13.04 10.44 10.87
C GLU A 81 -11.72 10.47 11.66
N ASN A 82 -11.74 10.04 12.92
CA ASN A 82 -10.55 9.98 13.76
C ASN A 82 -9.46 9.01 13.26
N TYR A 83 -9.80 8.12 12.31
CA TYR A 83 -8.83 7.24 11.65
C TYR A 83 -8.27 7.82 10.34
N ARG A 84 -8.72 9.00 9.91
CA ARG A 84 -8.25 9.70 8.70
C ARG A 84 -7.11 10.67 9.03
N THR A 85 -6.04 10.15 9.61
CA THR A 85 -4.85 10.97 9.95
C THR A 85 -3.94 11.19 8.75
N ILE A 86 -3.43 12.41 8.60
CA ILE A 86 -2.46 12.81 7.57
C ILE A 86 -1.04 12.75 8.13
N ASP A 87 -0.88 12.70 9.46
CA ASP A 87 0.43 12.63 10.09
C ASP A 87 1.09 11.26 9.81
N PRO A 88 2.29 11.23 9.19
CA PRO A 88 2.93 9.97 8.80
C PRO A 88 3.24 9.05 9.98
N GLY A 89 3.56 9.61 11.16
CA GLY A 89 3.85 8.83 12.37
C GLY A 89 2.61 8.14 12.94
N GLN A 90 1.50 8.88 13.03
CA GLN A 90 0.21 8.34 13.45
C GLN A 90 -0.33 7.33 12.43
N LEU A 91 -0.20 7.59 11.13
CA LEU A 91 -0.64 6.69 10.08
C LEU A 91 0.07 5.33 10.18
N ARG A 92 1.39 5.33 10.39
CA ARG A 92 2.18 4.10 10.58
C ARG A 92 1.73 3.32 11.81
N THR A 93 1.50 4.02 12.92
CA THR A 93 1.05 3.40 14.17
C THR A 93 -0.37 2.83 14.04
N LEU A 94 -1.27 3.57 13.39
CA LEU A 94 -2.63 3.12 13.11
C LEU A 94 -2.64 1.89 12.21
N HIS A 95 -1.87 1.92 11.12
CA HIS A 95 -1.72 0.78 10.22
C HIS A 95 -1.20 -0.44 10.96
N GLN A 96 -0.11 -0.32 11.73
CA GLN A 96 0.41 -1.43 12.53
C GLN A 96 -0.64 -2.01 13.48
N ARG A 97 -1.39 -1.15 14.17
CA ARG A 97 -2.47 -1.58 15.07
C ARG A 97 -3.57 -2.33 14.32
N LEU A 98 -4.05 -1.81 13.21
CA LEU A 98 -5.10 -2.46 12.40
C LEU A 98 -4.60 -3.81 11.87
N PHE A 99 -3.37 -3.84 11.36
CA PHE A 99 -2.75 -5.05 10.86
C PHE A 99 -2.65 -6.14 11.93
N GLU A 100 -2.05 -5.84 13.08
CA GLU A 100 -1.92 -6.81 14.17
C GLU A 100 -3.27 -7.27 14.71
N THR A 101 -4.27 -6.39 14.72
CA THR A 101 -5.64 -6.75 15.12
C THR A 101 -6.28 -7.72 14.12
N ILE A 102 -6.07 -7.53 12.81
CA ILE A 102 -6.58 -8.47 11.79
C ILE A 102 -5.80 -9.80 11.86
N ARG A 103 -4.47 -9.73 11.93
CA ARG A 103 -3.57 -10.88 11.99
C ARG A 103 -3.90 -11.78 13.19
N CYS A 104 -3.89 -11.23 14.40
CA CYS A 104 -4.07 -11.96 15.65
C CYS A 104 -5.54 -12.07 16.09
N GLY A 105 -6.47 -11.44 15.39
CA GLY A 105 -7.84 -11.28 15.89
C GLY A 105 -7.89 -10.50 17.20
N ARG A 106 -9.03 -10.59 17.90
CA ARG A 106 -9.17 -9.96 19.22
C ARG A 106 -9.67 -10.98 20.25
N VAL A 107 -8.76 -11.41 21.11
CA VAL A 107 -9.01 -12.39 22.19
C VAL A 107 -10.21 -11.97 23.04
N GLY A 108 -11.11 -12.91 23.33
CA GLY A 108 -12.32 -12.66 24.10
C GLY A 108 -13.45 -11.95 23.34
N THR A 109 -13.35 -11.84 22.01
CA THR A 109 -14.41 -11.28 21.15
C THR A 109 -14.77 -12.24 20.02
N LEU A 110 -15.80 -11.89 19.24
CA LEU A 110 -16.20 -12.64 18.04
C LEU A 110 -15.24 -12.47 16.86
N MET A 111 -14.24 -11.58 16.95
CA MET A 111 -13.30 -11.32 15.85
C MET A 111 -12.20 -12.39 15.83
N PRO A 112 -12.19 -13.31 14.84
CA PRO A 112 -11.22 -14.40 14.77
C PRO A 112 -9.85 -13.92 14.32
N THR A 113 -8.86 -14.80 14.41
CA THR A 113 -7.56 -14.63 13.76
C THR A 113 -7.73 -14.75 12.24
N TRP A 114 -7.09 -13.85 11.48
CA TRP A 114 -7.11 -13.93 10.01
C TRP A 114 -5.74 -14.25 9.41
N GLY A 115 -4.65 -13.93 10.11
CA GLY A 115 -3.30 -14.20 9.60
C GLY A 115 -3.06 -15.70 9.48
N GLU A 116 -2.51 -16.13 8.34
CA GLU A 116 -2.15 -17.53 8.08
C GLU A 116 -1.23 -18.10 9.17
N ASP A 117 -0.30 -17.29 9.66
CA ASP A 117 0.61 -17.67 10.74
C ASP A 117 -0.07 -17.77 12.12
N GLN A 118 -1.29 -17.24 12.24
CA GLN A 118 -2.18 -17.36 13.39
C GLN A 118 -3.32 -18.37 13.14
N GLY A 119 -3.21 -19.20 12.10
CA GLY A 119 -4.19 -20.22 11.71
C GLY A 119 -5.40 -19.70 10.92
N GLY A 120 -5.35 -18.46 10.44
CA GLY A 120 -6.39 -17.84 9.61
C GLY A 120 -6.21 -18.07 8.11
N THR A 121 -7.09 -17.48 7.30
CA THR A 121 -7.16 -17.71 5.85
C THR A 121 -6.47 -16.64 5.00
N LEU A 122 -6.12 -15.50 5.60
CA LEU A 122 -5.44 -14.42 4.89
C LEU A 122 -3.95 -14.69 4.96
N THR A 123 -3.34 -14.89 3.80
CA THR A 123 -1.88 -14.90 3.68
C THR A 123 -1.36 -13.65 4.35
N THR A 124 -0.41 -13.80 5.25
CA THR A 124 0.38 -12.66 5.73
C THR A 124 1.47 -12.40 4.71
N PRO A 125 1.38 -11.33 3.89
CA PRO A 125 2.59 -10.82 3.31
C PRO A 125 3.58 -10.45 4.41
N ARG A 126 4.86 -10.49 4.06
CA ARG A 126 5.89 -9.81 4.81
C ARG A 126 5.68 -8.30 4.58
N TRP A 127 4.69 -7.72 5.26
CA TRP A 127 4.23 -6.34 5.05
C TRP A 127 5.21 -5.28 5.59
N SER A 128 6.27 -5.71 6.31
CA SER A 128 7.32 -4.84 6.85
C SER A 128 8.06 -4.00 5.80
N ASN A 129 7.80 -4.25 4.50
CA ASN A 129 8.52 -3.65 3.38
C ASN A 129 7.58 -2.90 2.40
N TRP A 130 6.28 -2.79 2.70
CA TRP A 130 5.27 -2.22 1.79
C TRP A 130 4.94 -0.76 2.08
N TRP A 131 5.71 -0.12 2.95
CA TRP A 131 5.67 1.32 3.19
C TRP A 131 7.13 1.83 3.18
N PRO A 132 7.46 2.86 2.38
CA PRO A 132 8.79 3.48 2.41
C PRO A 132 9.14 4.12 3.76
#